data_AF-A0A8K0LWA5-F1
#
_entry.id   AF-A0A8K0LWA5-F1
#
_cell.length_a   1.000
_cell.length_b   1.000
_cell.length_c   1.000
_cell.angle_alpha   90.00
_cell.angle_beta   90.00
_cell.angle_gamma   90.00
#
_symmetry.space_group_name_H-M   'P 1'
#
loop_
_entity.id
_entity.type
_entity.pdbx_description
1 polymer ?
#
loop_
_entity_poly.entity_id
_entity_poly.type
_entity_poly.pdbx_seq_one_letter_code
_entity_poly.pdbx_strand_id
1 'polypeptide(L)'
;RPHSEVDELGVVHLARNHGWVNPWNPAIASCIRSNHDISWIPTTTKCLALIYYLTNYATKDDVSPHQMLVKAALLKQSMDKAKATQTPDAADMRFRKMDMDQFALRCFNTLSHDREISGVQIANSLL
;
A
#
# COMPACT_ATOMS: atom_id res chain seq x y z
N ARG A 1 -39.88 1.77 -2.13
CA ARG A 1 -38.92 0.67 -1.86
C ARG A 1 -37.77 0.84 -2.85
N PRO A 2 -36.51 0.61 -2.45
CA PRO A 2 -35.41 0.60 -3.41
C PRO A 2 -35.72 -0.46 -4.48
N HIS A 3 -35.58 -0.11 -5.75
CA HIS A 3 -35.80 -1.00 -6.90
C HIS A 3 -34.55 -1.00 -7.79
N SER A 4 -34.26 -2.14 -8.40
CA SER A 4 -33.18 -2.26 -9.37
C SER A 4 -33.65 -1.77 -10.73
N GLU A 5 -32.77 -1.16 -11.50
CA GLU A 5 -33.06 -0.63 -12.83
C GLU A 5 -31.94 -0.93 -13.81
N VAL A 6 -32.22 -0.75 -15.10
CA VAL A 6 -31.23 -0.82 -16.17
C VAL A 6 -31.20 0.55 -16.83
N ASP A 7 -30.03 1.15 -16.93
CA ASP A 7 -29.89 2.47 -17.56
C ASP A 7 -29.91 2.39 -19.10
N GLU A 8 -29.88 3.55 -19.75
CA GLU A 8 -29.88 3.67 -21.21
C GLU A 8 -28.65 3.01 -21.87
N LEU A 9 -27.59 2.76 -21.10
CA LEU A 9 -26.37 2.10 -21.54
C LEU A 9 -26.40 0.58 -21.29
N GLY A 10 -27.50 0.04 -20.77
CA GLY A 10 -27.66 -1.37 -20.45
C GLY A 10 -27.00 -1.81 -19.14
N VAL A 11 -26.56 -0.88 -18.30
CA VAL A 11 -25.92 -1.18 -17.01
C VAL A 11 -27.00 -1.45 -15.97
N VAL A 12 -26.92 -2.61 -15.33
CA VAL A 12 -27.82 -2.97 -14.23
C VAL A 12 -27.38 -2.25 -12.95
N HIS A 13 -28.27 -1.45 -12.39
CA HIS A 13 -28.13 -0.81 -11.08
C HIS A 13 -28.97 -1.57 -10.06
N LEU A 14 -28.30 -2.33 -9.19
CA LEU A 14 -28.97 -3.10 -8.15
C LEU A 14 -29.45 -2.18 -7.01
N ALA A 15 -30.70 -2.33 -6.61
CA ALA A 15 -31.23 -1.64 -5.46
C ALA A 15 -30.46 -1.97 -4.19
N ARG A 16 -30.04 -0.94 -3.46
CA ARG A 16 -29.43 -1.08 -2.13
C ARG A 16 -30.37 -0.51 -1.08
N ASN A 17 -30.57 -1.25 0.00
CA ASN A 17 -31.30 -0.76 1.17
C ASN A 17 -30.51 0.38 1.87
N HIS A 18 -29.18 0.30 1.84
CA HIS A 18 -28.29 1.33 2.36
C HIS A 18 -26.98 1.32 1.57
N GLY A 19 -26.61 2.44 0.92
CA GLY A 19 -25.47 2.48 -0.02
C GLY A 19 -24.10 2.16 0.58
N TRP A 20 -23.97 2.35 1.90
CA TRP A 20 -22.73 2.18 2.68
C TRP A 20 -22.67 0.85 3.45
N VAL A 21 -23.74 0.06 3.43
CA VAL A 21 -23.75 -1.26 4.08
C VAL A 21 -23.28 -2.28 3.05
N ASN A 22 -22.31 -3.11 3.44
CA ASN A 22 -21.84 -4.24 2.64
C ASN A 22 -23.07 -5.06 2.17
N PRO A 23 -23.14 -5.48 0.89
CA PRO A 23 -24.10 -6.47 0.40
C PRO A 23 -23.89 -7.87 1.01
N TRP A 24 -23.86 -7.94 2.33
CA TRP A 24 -23.84 -9.16 3.10
C TRP A 24 -25.14 -9.93 2.84
N ASN A 25 -25.01 -11.20 2.48
CA ASN A 25 -26.12 -12.10 2.23
C ASN A 25 -26.02 -13.35 3.15
N PRO A 26 -27.00 -13.59 4.03
CA PRO A 26 -26.93 -14.69 5.00
C PRO A 26 -26.80 -16.06 4.32
N ALA A 27 -27.49 -16.28 3.18
CA ALA A 27 -27.43 -17.54 2.46
C ALA A 27 -26.01 -17.79 1.90
N ILE A 28 -25.40 -16.76 1.30
CA ILE A 28 -24.02 -16.86 0.79
C ILE A 28 -23.05 -17.12 1.94
N ALA A 29 -23.14 -16.37 3.04
CA ALA A 29 -22.30 -16.56 4.22
C ALA A 29 -22.42 -17.99 4.79
N SER A 30 -23.63 -18.53 4.86
CA SER A 30 -23.87 -19.92 5.28
C SER A 30 -23.26 -20.94 4.32
N CYS A 31 -23.39 -20.75 3.01
CA CYS A 31 -22.84 -21.66 2.01
C CYS A 31 -21.30 -21.68 2.02
N ILE A 32 -20.66 -20.51 2.13
CA ILE A 32 -19.19 -20.40 2.10
C ILE A 32 -18.55 -20.57 3.49
N ARG A 33 -19.36 -20.56 4.55
CA ARG A 33 -18.94 -20.57 5.97
C ARG A 33 -17.91 -19.49 6.31
N SER A 34 -18.05 -18.31 5.69
CA SER A 34 -17.15 -17.17 5.85
C SER A 34 -17.91 -15.86 5.63
N ASN A 35 -17.39 -14.76 6.19
CA ASN A 35 -17.85 -13.43 5.83
C ASN A 35 -17.46 -13.15 4.37
N HIS A 36 -18.30 -12.40 3.65
CA HIS A 36 -18.02 -11.99 2.29
C HIS A 36 -18.35 -10.52 2.09
N ASP A 37 -17.60 -9.90 1.19
CA ASP A 37 -17.85 -8.57 0.66
C ASP A 37 -17.98 -8.70 -0.87
N ILE A 38 -19.21 -8.89 -1.35
CA ILE A 38 -19.48 -9.15 -2.78
C ILE A 38 -19.95 -7.86 -3.44
N SER A 39 -19.06 -7.21 -4.17
CA SER A 39 -19.42 -6.02 -4.93
C SER A 39 -19.93 -6.35 -6.34
N TRP A 40 -20.97 -5.65 -6.77
CA TRP A 40 -21.50 -5.71 -8.14
C TRP A 40 -20.62 -4.89 -9.09
N ILE A 41 -20.13 -5.52 -10.17
CA ILE A 41 -19.18 -4.95 -11.12
C ILE A 41 -19.75 -5.04 -12.55
N PRO A 42 -20.73 -4.20 -12.91
CA PRO A 42 -21.42 -4.31 -14.20
C PRO A 42 -20.69 -3.67 -15.38
N THR A 43 -19.57 -2.97 -15.15
CA THR A 43 -18.88 -2.21 -16.20
C THR A 43 -17.42 -2.61 -16.35
N THR A 44 -16.89 -2.46 -17.56
CA THR A 44 -15.47 -2.64 -17.87
C THR A 44 -14.59 -1.72 -17.02
N THR A 45 -15.00 -0.47 -16.79
CA THR A 45 -14.29 0.48 -15.92
C THR A 45 -14.17 -0.04 -14.48
N LYS A 46 -15.26 -0.55 -13.88
CA LYS A 46 -15.20 -1.12 -12.52
C LYS A 46 -14.33 -2.37 -12.47
N CYS A 47 -14.37 -3.20 -13.52
CA CYS A 47 -13.51 -4.38 -13.64
C CYS A 47 -12.03 -4.00 -13.73
N LEU A 48 -11.68 -3.04 -14.59
CA LEU A 48 -10.30 -2.52 -14.71
C LEU A 48 -9.83 -1.88 -13.40
N ALA A 49 -10.70 -1.15 -12.69
CA ALA A 49 -10.39 -0.60 -11.37
C ALA A 49 -10.12 -1.69 -10.34
N LEU A 50 -10.90 -2.79 -10.34
CA LEU A 50 -10.65 -3.95 -9.48
C LEU A 50 -9.31 -4.62 -9.82
N ILE A 51 -9.01 -4.83 -11.11
CA ILE A 51 -7.74 -5.41 -11.54
C ILE A 51 -6.58 -4.52 -11.06
N TYR A 52 -6.67 -3.22 -11.29
CA TYR A 52 -5.67 -2.25 -10.82
C TYR A 52 -5.47 -2.36 -9.30
N TYR A 53 -6.56 -2.37 -8.53
CA TYR A 53 -6.50 -2.51 -7.08
C TYR A 53 -5.84 -3.83 -6.66
N LEU A 54 -6.23 -4.96 -7.27
CA LEU A 54 -5.67 -6.26 -6.96
C LEU A 54 -4.19 -6.33 -7.30
N THR A 55 -3.78 -5.80 -8.46
CA THR A 55 -2.38 -5.74 -8.85
C THR A 55 -1.59 -4.89 -7.88
N ASN A 56 -2.05 -3.68 -7.56
CA ASN A 56 -1.39 -2.79 -6.61
C ASN A 56 -1.27 -3.42 -5.21
N TYR A 57 -2.29 -4.16 -4.77
CA TYR A 57 -2.26 -4.87 -3.50
C TYR A 57 -1.34 -6.10 -3.52
N ALA A 58 -1.34 -6.88 -4.60
CA ALA A 58 -0.48 -8.06 -4.75
C ALA A 58 1.00 -7.68 -4.90
N THR A 59 1.29 -6.55 -5.52
CA THR A 59 2.64 -5.97 -5.61
C THR A 59 2.93 -4.99 -4.48
N LYS A 60 2.08 -4.94 -3.45
CA LYS A 60 2.35 -4.15 -2.25
C LYS A 60 3.56 -4.78 -1.58
N ASP A 61 4.73 -4.19 -1.82
CA ASP A 61 5.96 -4.65 -1.17
C ASP A 61 5.78 -4.47 0.33
N ASP A 62 5.71 -5.60 1.05
CA ASP A 62 5.89 -5.63 2.50
C ASP A 62 7.35 -5.35 2.82
N VAL A 63 7.77 -4.10 2.60
CA VAL A 63 9.05 -3.63 3.11
C VAL A 63 8.93 -3.63 4.63
N SER A 64 9.40 -4.72 5.23
CA SER A 64 9.37 -4.89 6.67
C SER A 64 10.13 -3.72 7.32
N PRO A 65 9.55 -3.05 8.32
CA PRO A 65 10.20 -1.92 9.00
C PRO A 65 11.61 -2.28 9.50
N HIS A 66 11.79 -3.52 9.95
CA HIS A 66 13.09 -4.04 10.37
C HIS A 66 14.12 -4.04 9.23
N GLN A 67 13.76 -4.47 8.02
CA GLN A 67 14.70 -4.42 6.89
C GLN A 67 15.08 -2.98 6.51
N MET A 68 14.16 -2.01 6.67
CA MET A 68 14.50 -0.59 6.47
C MET A 68 15.49 -0.10 7.51
N LEU A 69 15.26 -0.42 8.80
CA LEU A 69 16.17 -0.05 9.88
C LEU A 69 17.56 -0.65 9.69
N VAL A 70 17.65 -1.94 9.30
CA VAL A 70 18.92 -2.61 9.01
C VAL A 70 19.63 -1.92 7.84
N LYS A 71 18.93 -1.62 6.74
CA LYS A 71 19.52 -0.92 5.59
C LYS A 71 19.99 0.50 5.97
N ALA A 72 19.22 1.23 6.78
CA ALA A 72 19.60 2.56 7.27
C ALA A 72 20.83 2.51 8.18
N ALA A 73 20.90 1.52 9.09
CA ALA A 73 22.05 1.32 9.96
C ALA A 73 23.32 0.98 9.16
N LEU A 74 23.21 0.08 8.17
CA LEU A 74 24.31 -0.26 7.26
C LEU A 74 24.77 0.93 6.43
N LEU A 75 23.84 1.76 5.94
CA LEU A 75 24.15 2.98 5.21
C LEU A 75 24.91 3.97 6.10
N LYS A 76 24.42 4.22 7.32
CA LYS A 76 25.09 5.09 8.30
C LYS A 76 26.48 4.59 8.64
N GLN A 77 26.64 3.29 8.90
CA GLN A 77 27.93 2.68 9.18
C GLN A 77 28.90 2.87 8.00
N SER A 78 28.41 2.72 6.77
CA SER A 78 29.22 2.93 5.55
C SER A 78 29.64 4.40 5.42
N MET A 79 28.77 5.34 5.75
CA MET A 79 29.07 6.77 5.76
C MET A 79 30.10 7.13 6.83
N ASP A 80 29.95 6.63 8.05
CA ASP A 80 30.87 6.88 9.16
C ASP A 80 32.25 6.27 8.88
N LYS A 81 32.28 5.05 8.32
CA LYS A 81 33.52 4.41 7.85
C LYS A 81 34.17 5.24 6.75
N ALA A 82 33.41 5.65 5.74
CA ALA A 82 33.91 6.48 4.66
C ALA A 82 34.47 7.82 5.18
N LYS A 83 33.88 8.43 6.23
CA LYS A 83 34.42 9.65 6.87
C LYS A 83 35.71 9.39 7.64
N ALA A 84 35.86 8.24 8.29
CA ALA A 84 37.03 7.90 9.10
C ALA A 84 38.26 7.40 8.29
N THR A 85 38.05 6.87 7.08
CA THR A 85 39.14 6.31 6.24
C THR A 85 40.16 7.39 5.81
N GLN A 86 41.44 7.24 6.14
CA GLN A 86 42.46 8.24 5.77
C GLN A 86 42.80 8.26 4.28
N THR A 87 42.71 7.10 3.60
CA THR A 87 42.90 6.92 2.15
C THR A 87 41.59 6.48 1.49
N PRO A 88 40.67 7.41 1.18
CA PRO A 88 39.36 7.07 0.65
C PRO A 88 39.46 6.52 -0.78
N ASP A 89 38.71 5.45 -1.05
CA ASP A 89 38.54 4.93 -2.40
C ASP A 89 37.45 5.71 -3.19
N ALA A 90 37.18 5.30 -4.43
CA ALA A 90 36.17 5.95 -5.26
C ALA A 90 34.74 5.88 -4.69
N ALA A 91 34.42 4.86 -3.88
CA ALA A 91 33.13 4.70 -3.23
C ALA A 91 33.03 5.59 -1.98
N ASP A 92 34.09 5.63 -1.16
CA ASP A 92 34.20 6.54 -0.01
C ASP A 92 34.08 8.00 -0.44
N MET A 93 34.70 8.36 -1.58
CA MET A 93 34.61 9.69 -2.16
C MET A 93 33.19 10.08 -2.58
N ARG A 94 32.34 9.11 -2.97
CA ARG A 94 30.91 9.37 -3.24
C ARG A 94 30.17 9.70 -1.95
N PHE A 95 30.42 8.95 -0.88
CA PHE A 95 29.83 9.20 0.43
C PHE A 95 30.28 10.54 1.05
N ARG A 96 31.49 11.01 0.71
CA ARG A 96 32.03 12.30 1.18
C ARG A 96 31.58 13.52 0.36
N LYS A 97 31.33 13.36 -0.95
CA LYS A 97 31.01 14.47 -1.86
C LYS A 97 29.54 14.83 -1.92
N MET A 98 28.65 13.84 -1.76
CA MET A 98 27.22 14.11 -1.73
C MET A 98 26.82 14.51 -0.32
N ASP A 99 25.85 15.42 -0.20
CA ASP A 99 25.06 15.60 1.03
C ASP A 99 24.23 14.32 1.23
N MET A 100 24.92 13.25 1.61
CA MET A 100 24.38 11.90 1.72
C MET A 100 23.30 11.83 2.80
N ASP A 101 23.34 12.73 3.78
CA ASP A 101 22.31 12.87 4.79
C ASP A 101 21.00 13.38 4.13
N GLN A 102 21.05 14.44 3.31
CA GLN A 102 19.88 14.85 2.52
C GLN A 102 19.42 13.80 1.52
N PHE A 103 20.35 13.13 0.83
CA PHE A 103 20.00 12.10 -0.15
C PHE A 103 19.34 10.89 0.53
N ALA A 104 19.90 10.42 1.64
CA ALA A 104 19.33 9.35 2.44
C ALA A 104 17.95 9.73 3.00
N LEU A 105 17.78 10.97 3.47
CA LEU A 105 16.48 11.50 3.91
C LEU A 105 15.46 11.54 2.76
N ARG A 106 15.86 11.96 1.56
CA ARG A 106 14.97 11.93 0.38
C ARG A 106 14.57 10.50 0.01
N CYS A 107 15.53 9.57 -0.03
CA CYS A 107 15.24 8.15 -0.27
C CYS A 107 14.32 7.57 0.80
N PHE A 108 14.56 7.88 2.09
CA PHE A 108 13.72 7.45 3.19
C PHE A 108 12.30 8.01 3.05
N ASN A 109 12.16 9.31 2.77
CA ASN A 109 10.86 9.94 2.60
C ASN A 109 10.12 9.34 1.41
N THR A 110 10.77 9.11 0.26
CA THR A 110 10.15 8.43 -0.88
C THR A 110 9.69 7.01 -0.52
N LEU A 111 10.55 6.21 0.12
CA LEU A 111 10.20 4.85 0.55
C LEU A 111 9.13 4.80 1.64
N SER A 112 9.02 5.84 2.46
CA SER A 112 8.05 5.93 3.55
C SER A 112 6.72 6.52 3.12
N HIS A 113 6.71 7.39 2.10
CA HIS A 113 5.53 8.11 1.64
C HIS A 113 4.60 7.24 0.78
N ASP A 114 5.13 6.25 0.06
CA ASP A 114 4.31 5.29 -0.71
C ASP A 114 3.64 4.21 0.16
N ARG A 115 3.82 4.29 1.48
CA ARG A 115 3.26 3.31 2.42
C ARG A 115 1.91 3.74 2.95
N GLU A 116 0.85 3.14 2.42
CA GLU A 116 -0.45 3.13 3.09
C GLU A 116 -0.33 2.44 4.46
N ILE A 117 -0.50 3.20 5.55
CA ILE A 117 -0.52 2.68 6.92
C ILE A 117 -1.80 1.86 7.11
N SER A 118 -1.69 0.60 7.55
CA SER A 118 -2.89 -0.22 7.78
C SER A 118 -3.67 0.31 9.00
N GLY A 119 -5.00 0.16 9.01
CA GLY A 119 -5.83 0.62 10.13
C GLY A 119 -5.44 0.03 11.49
N VAL A 120 -4.89 -1.20 11.50
CA VAL A 120 -4.38 -1.85 12.72
C VAL A 120 -3.10 -1.17 13.22
N GLN A 121 -2.21 -0.74 12.32
CA GLN A 121 -1.00 -0.01 12.68
C GLN A 121 -1.31 1.36 13.28
N ILE A 122 -2.31 2.07 12.72
CA ILE A 122 -2.82 3.33 13.29
C ILE A 122 -3.35 3.08 14.70
N ALA A 123 -4.23 2.10 14.88
CA ALA A 123 -4.82 1.79 16.18
C ALA A 123 -3.74 1.45 17.23
N ASN A 124 -2.72 0.69 16.86
CA ASN A 124 -1.62 0.33 17.77
C ASN A 124 -0.68 1.51 18.08
N SER A 125 -0.67 2.56 17.28
CA SER A 125 0.12 3.77 17.55
C SER A 125 -0.61 4.82 18.39
N LEU A 126 -1.95 4.72 18.46
CA LEU A 126 -2.83 5.64 19.19
C LEU A 126 -3.28 5.09 20.56
N LEU A 127 -2.95 3.83 20.86
CA LEU A 127 -3.17 3.16 22.15
C LEU A 127 -1.86 3.07 22.92
#